data_AF-A0A7C1H6D2-F1
#
_entry.id   AF-A0A7C1H6D2-F1
#
_cell.length_a   1.000
_cell.length_b   1.000
_cell.length_c   1.000
_cell.angle_alpha   90.00
_cell.angle_beta   90.00
_cell.angle_gamma   90.00
#
_symmetry.space_group_name_H-M   'P 1'
#
loop_
_entity.id
_entity.type
_entity.pdbx_description
1 polymer ?
#
loop_
_entity_poly.entity_id
_entity_poly.type
_entity_poly.pdbx_seq_one_letter_code
_entity_poly.pdbx_strand_id
1 'polypeptide(L)'
;MFDLFIFLANLLIVPHLYAWVSDTQGFEPLFGWLMLAAVLLHGLGAGLKSRPLRARLTEQPEWGGYAYLLFLILGVMHLGLFIACANFAAEVLEVSPALEIFLTFGVGFLPTIFTVWVLFPSWKKHESDPRAKRVEQLADALIYVSLVIILVWWDGLFVESVAGAGQGNMFMSGLLVILMSVPFAMFYLAPRMLFLIEDFRCWRTWLTVLMAMTPTAWRLVMG
;
A
#
# COMPACT_ATOMS: atom_id res chain seq x y z
N MET A 1 -13.86 1.85 7.41
CA MET A 1 -14.45 1.59 6.07
C MET A 1 -13.38 1.20 5.05
N PHE A 2 -12.26 1.93 4.96
CA PHE A 2 -11.14 1.58 4.07
C PHE A 2 -10.70 0.11 4.16
N ASP A 3 -10.41 -0.39 5.36
CA ASP A 3 -9.99 -1.79 5.58
C ASP A 3 -11.02 -2.82 5.09
N LEU A 4 -12.32 -2.52 5.23
CA LEU A 4 -13.39 -3.38 4.74
C LEU A 4 -13.44 -3.40 3.21
N PHE A 5 -13.20 -2.27 2.55
CA PHE A 5 -13.11 -2.25 1.09
C PHE A 5 -11.89 -3.01 0.58
N ILE A 6 -10.77 -2.98 1.30
CA ILE A 6 -9.59 -3.77 0.95
C ILE A 6 -9.84 -5.25 1.18
N PHE A 7 -10.48 -5.62 2.30
CA PHE A 7 -10.94 -7.00 2.52
C PHE A 7 -11.79 -7.50 1.35
N LEU A 8 -12.80 -6.72 0.93
CA LEU A 8 -13.68 -7.07 -0.18
C LEU A 8 -12.93 -7.13 -1.52
N ALA A 9 -12.00 -6.22 -1.77
CA ALA A 9 -11.17 -6.26 -2.97
C ALA A 9 -10.26 -7.50 -2.98
N ASN A 10 -9.61 -7.82 -1.87
CA ASN A 10 -8.78 -9.02 -1.74
C ASN A 10 -9.60 -10.30 -1.97
N LEU A 11 -10.87 -10.31 -1.60
CA LEU A 11 -11.76 -11.45 -1.79
C LEU A 11 -12.30 -11.54 -3.22
N LEU A 12 -12.72 -10.42 -3.81
CA LEU A 12 -13.55 -10.41 -5.02
C LEU A 12 -12.83 -9.88 -6.26
N ILE A 13 -11.89 -8.96 -6.12
CA ILE A 13 -11.28 -8.22 -7.25
C ILE A 13 -9.88 -8.74 -7.53
N VAL A 14 -9.02 -8.82 -6.51
CA VAL A 14 -7.58 -9.14 -6.66
C VAL A 14 -7.35 -10.46 -7.41
N PRO A 15 -8.02 -11.59 -7.09
CA PRO A 15 -7.78 -12.85 -7.82
C PRO A 15 -8.17 -12.78 -9.30
N HIS A 16 -9.26 -12.08 -9.62
CA HIS A 16 -9.73 -11.93 -11.01
C HIS A 16 -8.81 -10.99 -11.79
N LEU A 17 -8.39 -9.90 -11.14
CA LEU A 17 -7.48 -8.94 -11.75
C LEU A 17 -6.11 -9.57 -11.99
N TYR A 18 -5.64 -10.41 -11.05
CA TYR A 18 -4.43 -11.20 -11.20
C TYR A 18 -4.50 -12.11 -12.42
N ALA A 19 -5.52 -12.95 -12.52
CA ALA A 19 -5.71 -13.85 -13.67
C ALA A 19 -5.84 -13.13 -15.02
N TRP A 20 -6.21 -11.84 -15.02
CA TRP A 20 -6.28 -11.03 -16.24
C TRP A 20 -4.93 -10.45 -16.67
N VAL A 21 -4.00 -10.25 -15.73
CA VAL A 21 -2.72 -9.55 -15.99
C VAL A 21 -1.51 -10.48 -15.96
N SER A 22 -1.72 -11.76 -15.68
CA SER A 22 -0.71 -12.83 -15.68
C SER A 22 -1.00 -13.87 -16.75
N ASP A 23 0.04 -14.34 -17.45
CA ASP A 23 0.02 -15.50 -18.34
C ASP A 23 1.16 -16.46 -17.95
N THR A 24 1.22 -17.63 -18.59
CA THR A 24 2.25 -18.68 -18.43
C THR A 24 3.69 -18.19 -18.62
N GLN A 25 3.90 -17.05 -19.28
CA GLN A 25 5.21 -16.44 -19.52
C GLN A 25 5.56 -15.31 -18.54
N GLY A 26 4.65 -14.95 -17.61
CA GLY A 26 4.83 -13.85 -16.66
C GLY A 26 3.72 -12.82 -16.75
N PHE A 27 4.02 -11.56 -16.40
CA PHE A 27 3.05 -10.47 -16.43
C PHE A 27 2.93 -9.82 -17.80
N GLU A 28 1.71 -9.49 -18.21
CA GLU A 28 1.47 -8.74 -19.44
C GLU A 28 1.98 -7.28 -19.34
N PRO A 29 2.38 -6.64 -20.45
CA PRO A 29 2.78 -5.22 -20.47
C PRO A 29 1.74 -4.27 -19.88
N LEU A 30 0.46 -4.63 -20.01
CA LEU A 30 -0.65 -3.92 -19.39
C LEU A 30 -0.47 -3.78 -17.87
N PHE A 31 0.07 -4.80 -17.21
CA PHE A 31 0.32 -4.75 -15.77
C PHE A 31 1.39 -3.74 -15.39
N GLY A 32 2.43 -3.58 -16.21
CA GLY A 32 3.43 -2.53 -16.04
C GLY A 32 2.79 -1.14 -16.06
N TRP A 33 1.87 -0.88 -17.01
CA TRP A 33 1.11 0.38 -17.04
C TRP A 33 0.19 0.56 -15.84
N LEU A 34 -0.51 -0.49 -15.41
CA LEU A 34 -1.34 -0.45 -14.20
C LEU A 34 -0.49 -0.16 -12.96
N MET A 35 0.72 -0.72 -12.87
CA MET A 35 1.63 -0.47 -11.77
C MET A 35 2.13 0.99 -11.75
N LEU A 36 2.52 1.55 -12.89
CA LEU A 36 2.83 3.00 -12.98
C LEU A 36 1.64 3.85 -12.57
N ALA A 37 0.43 3.49 -13.03
CA ALA A 37 -0.79 4.17 -12.62
C ALA A 37 -0.97 4.08 -11.10
N ALA A 38 -0.73 2.92 -10.47
CA ALA A 38 -0.82 2.76 -9.03
C ALA A 38 0.15 3.68 -8.27
N VAL A 39 1.39 3.81 -8.72
CA VAL A 39 2.38 4.75 -8.15
C VAL A 39 1.87 6.19 -8.24
N LEU A 40 1.41 6.61 -9.42
CA LEU A 40 0.92 7.98 -9.65
C LEU A 40 -0.36 8.28 -8.86
N LEU A 41 -1.33 7.36 -8.87
CA LEU A 41 -2.58 7.47 -8.13
C LEU A 41 -2.32 7.60 -6.63
N HIS A 42 -1.35 6.85 -6.09
CA HIS A 42 -0.96 7.00 -4.68
C HIS A 42 -0.38 8.38 -4.40
N GLY A 43 0.59 8.83 -5.20
CA GLY A 43 1.21 10.15 -5.02
C GLY A 43 0.20 11.29 -5.11
N LEU A 44 -0.70 11.24 -6.10
CA LEU A 44 -1.79 12.20 -6.24
C LEU A 44 -2.77 12.14 -5.07
N GLY A 45 -3.18 10.95 -4.66
CA GLY A 45 -4.06 10.75 -3.50
C GLY A 45 -3.44 11.31 -2.21
N ALA A 46 -2.16 11.00 -1.95
CA ALA A 46 -1.40 11.55 -0.82
C ALA A 46 -1.32 13.09 -0.88
N GLY A 47 -1.03 13.64 -2.06
CA GLY A 47 -0.99 15.09 -2.30
C GLY A 47 -2.32 15.77 -2.02
N LEU A 48 -3.43 15.20 -2.50
CA LEU A 48 -4.79 15.71 -2.25
C LEU A 48 -5.20 15.58 -0.78
N LYS A 49 -4.82 14.49 -0.12
CA LYS A 49 -5.08 14.24 1.31
C LYS A 49 -4.25 15.13 2.24
N SER A 50 -3.14 15.69 1.76
CA SER A 50 -2.18 16.45 2.57
C SER A 50 -2.80 17.58 3.38
N ARG A 51 -3.66 18.40 2.76
CA ARG A 51 -4.27 19.57 3.41
C ARG A 51 -5.27 19.20 4.50
N PRO A 52 -6.34 18.42 4.23
CA PRO A 52 -7.31 18.07 5.25
C PRO A 52 -6.70 17.25 6.39
N LEU A 53 -5.78 16.33 6.07
CA LEU A 53 -5.12 15.50 7.08
C LEU A 53 -4.22 16.34 8.00
N ARG A 54 -3.38 17.22 7.45
CA ARG A 54 -2.54 18.12 8.26
C ARG A 54 -3.34 18.97 9.25
N ALA A 55 -4.50 19.49 8.83
CA ALA A 55 -5.35 20.28 9.72
C ALA A 55 -5.76 19.47 10.95
N ARG A 56 -6.16 18.21 10.77
CA ARG A 56 -6.51 17.30 11.87
C ARG A 56 -5.31 16.86 12.70
N LEU A 57 -4.14 16.68 12.08
CA LEU A 57 -2.90 16.33 12.80
C LEU A 57 -2.45 17.43 13.76
N THR A 58 -2.73 18.70 13.48
CA THR A 58 -2.41 19.80 14.42
C THR A 58 -3.24 19.78 15.70
N GLU A 59 -4.38 19.08 15.70
CA GLU A 59 -5.25 18.92 16.87
C GLU A 59 -4.93 17.64 17.67
N GLN A 60 -4.05 16.79 17.15
CA GLN A 60 -3.72 15.53 17.81
C GLN A 60 -2.72 15.71 18.96
N PRO A 61 -2.78 14.85 20.00
CA PRO A 61 -1.79 14.86 21.07
C PRO A 61 -0.43 14.42 20.54
N GLU A 62 0.64 14.90 21.16
CA GLU A 62 2.01 14.50 20.83
C GLU A 62 2.16 12.97 20.75
N TRP A 63 3.02 12.54 19.83
CA TRP A 63 3.30 11.12 19.61
C TRP A 63 4.35 10.63 20.60
N GLY A 64 4.13 9.42 21.13
CA GLY A 64 5.17 8.72 21.89
C GLY A 64 6.30 8.23 20.98
N GLY A 65 7.49 7.99 21.54
CA GLY A 65 8.66 7.50 20.80
C GLY A 65 8.40 6.25 19.94
N TYR A 66 7.57 5.33 20.43
CA TYR A 66 7.20 4.11 19.70
C TYR A 66 6.42 4.40 18.41
N ALA A 67 5.59 5.45 18.39
CA ALA A 67 4.82 5.83 17.22
C ALA A 67 5.74 6.40 16.13
N TYR A 68 6.70 7.24 16.50
CA TYR A 68 7.72 7.73 15.56
C TYR A 68 8.51 6.58 14.94
N LEU A 69 8.93 5.60 15.75
CA LEU A 69 9.64 4.42 15.26
C LEU A 69 8.77 3.61 14.28
N LEU A 70 7.50 3.38 14.62
CA LEU A 70 6.55 2.68 13.73
C LEU A 70 6.42 3.39 12.39
N PHE A 71 6.13 4.70 12.38
CA PHE A 71 5.96 5.47 11.14
C PHE A 71 7.27 5.63 10.35
N LEU A 72 8.42 5.64 11.03
CA LEU A 72 9.72 5.59 10.37
C LEU A 72 9.92 4.26 9.63
N ILE A 73 9.66 3.12 10.29
CA ILE A 73 9.76 1.79 9.68
C ILE A 73 8.80 1.67 8.50
N LEU A 74 7.54 2.07 8.68
CA LEU A 74 6.55 2.06 7.60
C LEU A 74 6.92 3.03 6.48
N GLY A 75 7.54 4.17 6.79
CA GLY A 75 8.06 5.13 5.81
C GLY A 75 9.15 4.54 4.93
N VAL A 76 10.08 3.78 5.52
CA VAL A 76 11.14 3.07 4.78
C VAL A 76 10.53 1.95 3.92
N MET A 77 9.60 1.17 4.47
CA MET A 77 8.90 0.13 3.72
C MET A 77 8.08 0.70 2.55
N HIS A 78 7.43 1.84 2.76
CA HIS A 78 6.69 2.58 1.73
C HIS A 78 7.60 3.04 0.60
N LEU A 79 8.75 3.61 0.96
CA LEU A 79 9.76 3.99 -0.03
C LEU A 79 10.23 2.80 -0.85
N GLY A 80 10.61 1.71 -0.18
CA GLY A 80 11.02 0.47 -0.85
C GLY A 80 9.93 -0.08 -1.77
N LEU A 81 8.67 -0.06 -1.31
CA LEU A 81 7.53 -0.55 -2.09
C LEU A 81 7.37 0.23 -3.39
N PHE A 82 7.30 1.56 -3.34
CA PHE A 82 7.03 2.34 -4.55
C PHE A 82 8.21 2.40 -5.52
N ILE A 83 9.45 2.32 -5.03
CA ILE A 83 10.63 2.08 -5.87
C ILE A 83 10.48 0.75 -6.58
N ALA A 84 10.16 -0.32 -5.84
CA ALA A 84 10.04 -1.65 -6.41
C ALA A 84 8.89 -1.76 -7.41
N CYS A 85 7.74 -1.12 -7.14
CA CYS A 85 6.63 -1.01 -8.08
C CYS A 85 7.03 -0.30 -9.39
N ALA A 86 7.74 0.83 -9.29
CA ALA A 86 8.19 1.58 -10.46
C ALA A 86 9.25 0.82 -11.27
N ASN A 87 10.17 0.14 -10.59
CA ASN A 87 11.17 -0.72 -11.21
C ASN A 87 10.54 -1.90 -11.94
N PHE A 88 9.65 -2.63 -11.25
CA PHE A 88 8.88 -3.73 -11.83
C PHE A 88 8.11 -3.27 -13.07
N ALA A 89 7.48 -2.09 -13.02
CA ALA A 89 6.80 -1.55 -14.17
C ALA A 89 7.74 -1.24 -15.35
N ALA A 90 8.93 -0.71 -15.07
CA ALA A 90 9.94 -0.45 -16.09
C ALA A 90 10.46 -1.74 -16.75
N GLU A 91 10.68 -2.79 -15.94
CA GLU A 91 11.09 -4.12 -16.41
C GLU A 91 10.03 -4.75 -17.32
N VAL A 92 8.77 -4.78 -16.87
CA VAL A 92 7.64 -5.35 -17.63
C VAL A 92 7.38 -4.58 -18.94
N LEU A 93 7.69 -3.28 -18.97
CA LEU A 93 7.53 -2.43 -20.15
C LEU A 93 8.76 -2.40 -21.06
N GLU A 94 9.83 -3.12 -20.71
CA GLU A 94 11.09 -3.21 -21.46
C GLU A 94 11.64 -1.82 -21.86
N VAL A 95 11.56 -0.85 -20.94
CA VAL A 95 12.01 0.51 -21.25
C VAL A 95 13.53 0.60 -21.33
N SER A 96 14.04 1.62 -22.02
CA SER A 96 15.49 1.89 -22.07
C SER A 96 16.08 2.10 -20.65
N PRO A 97 17.37 1.75 -20.41
CA PRO A 97 18.00 1.87 -19.09
C PRO A 97 17.96 3.28 -18.47
N ALA A 98 18.06 4.32 -19.30
CA ALA A 98 17.96 5.71 -18.83
C ALA A 98 16.55 6.03 -18.31
N LEU A 99 15.51 5.53 -18.97
CA LEU A 99 14.12 5.71 -18.56
C LEU A 99 13.78 4.85 -17.34
N GLU A 100 14.33 3.64 -17.23
CA GLU A 100 14.21 2.78 -16.05
C GLU A 100 14.68 3.50 -14.78
N ILE A 101 15.90 4.06 -14.79
CA ILE A 101 16.44 4.85 -13.66
C ILE A 101 15.51 6.01 -13.31
N PHE A 102 15.01 6.73 -14.32
CA PHE A 102 14.09 7.85 -14.11
C PHE A 102 12.74 7.40 -13.51
N LEU A 103 12.15 6.29 -13.97
CA LEU A 103 10.91 5.76 -13.42
C LEU A 103 11.12 5.26 -11.99
N THR A 104 12.15 4.46 -11.74
CA THR A 104 12.44 3.84 -10.44
C THR A 104 12.68 4.89 -9.36
N PHE A 105 13.54 5.88 -9.60
CA PHE A 105 13.90 6.87 -8.58
C PHE A 105 13.09 8.16 -8.69
N GLY A 106 12.80 8.62 -9.90
CA GLY A 106 12.02 9.85 -10.10
C GLY A 106 10.55 9.63 -9.74
N VAL A 107 9.89 8.68 -10.41
CA VAL A 107 8.46 8.40 -10.21
C VAL A 107 8.23 7.61 -8.92
N GLY A 108 9.06 6.60 -8.63
CA GLY A 108 8.94 5.77 -7.42
C GLY A 108 9.10 6.53 -6.10
N PHE A 109 9.80 7.67 -6.07
CA PHE A 109 9.91 8.50 -4.86
C PHE A 109 8.67 9.37 -4.60
N LEU A 110 7.88 9.69 -5.63
CA LEU A 110 6.77 10.66 -5.52
C LEU A 110 5.79 10.31 -4.39
N PRO A 111 5.28 9.06 -4.28
CA PRO A 111 4.35 8.70 -3.21
C PRO A 111 4.93 8.99 -1.83
N THR A 112 6.18 8.61 -1.58
CA THR A 112 6.84 8.78 -0.28
C THR A 112 7.08 10.26 0.00
N ILE A 113 7.51 11.05 -0.98
CA ILE A 113 7.68 12.51 -0.82
C ILE A 113 6.36 13.14 -0.40
N PHE A 114 5.25 12.82 -1.06
CA PHE A 114 3.94 13.37 -0.70
C PHE A 114 3.47 12.89 0.68
N THR A 115 3.63 11.60 0.99
CA THR A 115 3.28 11.04 2.31
C THR A 115 4.06 11.74 3.41
N VAL A 116 5.39 11.82 3.28
CA VAL A 116 6.28 12.51 4.24
C VAL A 116 5.91 13.99 4.35
N TRP A 117 5.62 14.66 3.24
CA TRP A 117 5.16 16.04 3.27
C TRP A 117 3.94 16.16 4.16
N VAL A 118 2.92 15.30 4.02
CA VAL A 118 1.73 15.32 4.88
C VAL A 118 2.06 15.23 6.38
N LEU A 119 3.07 14.45 6.75
CA LEU A 119 3.48 14.27 8.15
C LEU A 119 4.09 15.52 8.78
N PHE A 120 4.61 16.46 7.97
CA PHE A 120 5.16 17.71 8.49
C PHE A 120 4.05 18.73 8.77
N PRO A 121 3.98 19.29 9.99
CA PRO A 121 2.94 20.23 10.37
C PRO A 121 3.04 21.52 9.57
N SER A 122 1.88 22.01 9.11
CA SER A 122 1.76 23.31 8.46
C SER A 122 1.64 24.39 9.55
N TRP A 123 2.37 25.49 9.39
CA TRP A 123 2.37 26.60 10.36
C TRP A 123 1.09 27.44 10.36
N LYS A 124 0.15 27.17 9.43
CA LYS A 124 -1.08 27.94 9.29
C LYS A 124 -2.28 27.10 9.73
N LYS A 125 -3.08 27.63 10.66
CA LYS A 125 -4.43 27.09 10.94
C LYS A 125 -5.23 27.11 9.65
N HIS A 126 -5.69 25.94 9.21
CA HIS A 126 -6.58 25.82 8.06
C HIS A 126 -8.02 25.84 8.56
N GLU A 127 -8.84 26.72 8.00
CA GLU A 127 -10.28 26.70 8.20
C GLU A 127 -10.92 25.52 7.45
N SER A 128 -12.00 24.99 8.00
CA SER A 128 -12.73 23.86 7.43
C SER A 128 -13.47 24.27 6.14
N ASP A 129 -12.90 24.00 4.97
CA ASP A 129 -13.57 24.18 3.68
C ASP A 129 -14.51 23.00 3.38
N PRO A 130 -15.82 23.21 3.13
CA PRO A 130 -16.74 22.13 2.74
C PRO A 130 -16.33 21.39 1.45
N ARG A 131 -15.53 21.98 0.56
CA ARG A 131 -14.96 21.29 -0.61
C ARG A 131 -13.90 20.26 -0.21
N ALA A 132 -13.28 20.41 0.97
CA ALA A 132 -12.24 19.50 1.45
C ALA A 132 -12.76 18.06 1.58
N LYS A 133 -14.04 17.87 1.93
CA LYS A 133 -14.64 16.53 2.05
C LYS A 133 -14.68 15.78 0.72
N ARG A 134 -15.02 16.45 -0.39
CA ARG A 134 -15.04 15.82 -1.72
C ARG A 134 -13.63 15.50 -2.20
N VAL A 135 -12.68 16.40 -1.95
CA VAL A 135 -11.26 16.19 -2.27
C VAL A 135 -10.70 15.01 -1.49
N GLU A 136 -11.07 14.88 -0.22
CA GLU A 136 -10.67 13.77 0.64
C GLU A 136 -11.26 12.44 0.16
N GLN A 137 -12.54 12.39 -0.22
CA GLN A 137 -13.15 11.18 -0.81
C GLN A 137 -12.45 10.75 -2.10
N LEU A 138 -12.10 11.70 -2.96
CA LEU A 138 -11.32 11.43 -4.16
C LEU A 138 -9.92 10.90 -3.80
N ALA A 139 -9.24 11.54 -2.87
CA ALA A 139 -7.92 11.12 -2.40
C ALA A 139 -7.94 9.68 -1.87
N ASP A 140 -8.93 9.35 -1.06
CA ASP A 140 -9.12 8.02 -0.50
C ASP A 140 -9.39 6.97 -1.60
N ALA A 141 -10.20 7.32 -2.60
CA ALA A 141 -10.46 6.46 -3.74
C ALA A 141 -9.20 6.21 -4.59
N LEU A 142 -8.37 7.24 -4.82
CA LEU A 142 -7.11 7.09 -5.56
C LEU A 142 -6.12 6.17 -4.82
N ILE A 143 -5.96 6.36 -3.50
CA ILE A 143 -5.10 5.51 -2.68
C ILE A 143 -5.65 4.08 -2.64
N TYR A 144 -6.96 3.92 -2.53
CA TYR A 144 -7.62 2.61 -2.56
C TYR A 144 -7.34 1.85 -3.86
N VAL A 145 -7.57 2.49 -5.03
CA VAL A 145 -7.32 1.87 -6.33
C VAL A 145 -5.85 1.50 -6.49
N SER A 146 -4.94 2.40 -6.10
CA SER A 146 -3.51 2.12 -6.08
C SER A 146 -3.18 0.87 -5.26
N LEU A 147 -3.73 0.77 -4.05
CA LEU A 147 -3.50 -0.34 -3.14
C LEU A 147 -4.02 -1.66 -3.70
N VAL A 148 -5.20 -1.67 -4.34
CA VAL A 148 -5.76 -2.86 -4.98
C VAL A 148 -4.83 -3.37 -6.09
N ILE A 149 -4.28 -2.49 -6.92
CA ILE A 149 -3.33 -2.88 -7.98
C ILE A 149 -2.03 -3.44 -7.37
N ILE A 150 -1.51 -2.82 -6.32
CA ILE A 150 -0.32 -3.31 -5.61
C ILE A 150 -0.56 -4.69 -4.98
N LEU A 151 -1.77 -4.94 -4.46
CA LEU A 151 -2.16 -6.25 -3.92
C LEU A 151 -2.29 -7.33 -4.99
N VAL A 152 -2.51 -6.99 -6.27
CA VAL A 152 -2.41 -7.96 -7.37
C VAL A 152 -0.96 -8.41 -7.57
N TRP A 153 -0.02 -7.49 -7.46
CA TRP A 153 1.40 -7.83 -7.56
C TRP A 153 1.87 -8.70 -6.40
N TRP A 154 1.33 -8.43 -5.20
CA TRP A 154 1.51 -9.32 -4.06
C TRP A 154 1.07 -10.75 -4.36
N ASP A 155 -0.14 -10.93 -4.88
CA ASP A 155 -0.69 -12.27 -5.14
C ASP A 155 0.22 -13.04 -6.10
N GLY A 156 0.69 -12.41 -7.19
CA GLY A 156 1.63 -13.06 -8.11
C GLY A 156 3.00 -13.36 -7.53
N LEU A 157 3.57 -12.46 -6.72
CA LEU A 157 4.91 -12.67 -6.15
C LEU A 157 4.94 -13.73 -5.05
N PHE A 158 3.96 -13.72 -4.14
CA PHE A 158 4.03 -14.48 -2.90
C PHE A 158 3.04 -15.63 -2.82
N VAL A 159 1.83 -15.49 -3.37
CA VAL A 159 0.87 -16.60 -3.32
C VAL A 159 1.36 -17.72 -4.22
N GLU A 160 1.76 -17.45 -5.46
CA GLU A 160 2.25 -18.51 -6.33
C GLU A 160 3.56 -19.15 -5.86
N SER A 161 4.49 -18.36 -5.32
CA SER A 161 5.81 -18.87 -4.93
C SER A 161 5.84 -19.61 -3.59
N VAL A 162 4.87 -19.35 -2.71
CA VAL A 162 4.86 -19.87 -1.33
C VAL A 162 3.59 -20.70 -1.04
N ALA A 163 2.61 -20.75 -1.95
CA ALA A 163 1.42 -21.59 -1.82
C ALA A 163 1.79 -23.04 -1.48
N GLY A 164 1.18 -23.57 -0.43
CA GLY A 164 1.37 -24.96 -0.02
C GLY A 164 2.71 -25.28 0.66
N ALA A 165 3.68 -24.35 0.73
CA ALA A 165 5.02 -24.59 1.30
C ALA A 165 5.01 -25.00 2.79
N GLY A 166 3.91 -24.73 3.50
CA GLY A 166 3.70 -25.12 4.89
C GLY A 166 2.67 -26.23 5.12
N GLN A 167 2.13 -26.87 4.07
CA GLN A 167 1.10 -27.89 4.23
C GLN A 167 1.64 -29.13 4.97
N GLY A 168 0.94 -29.53 6.04
CA GLY A 168 1.26 -30.73 6.83
C GLY A 168 2.25 -30.54 7.98
N ASN A 169 2.82 -29.35 8.18
CA ASN A 169 3.72 -29.06 9.31
C ASN A 169 3.39 -27.72 10.00
N MET A 170 2.77 -27.80 11.18
CA MET A 170 2.36 -26.64 11.98
C MET A 170 3.51 -25.67 12.31
N PHE A 171 4.73 -26.18 12.52
CA PHE A 171 5.90 -25.33 12.76
C PHE A 171 6.27 -24.51 11.52
N MET A 172 6.27 -25.13 10.34
CA MET A 172 6.54 -24.45 9.07
C MET A 172 5.43 -23.46 8.73
N SER A 173 4.17 -23.79 8.97
CA SER A 173 3.05 -22.85 8.84
C SER A 173 3.21 -21.63 9.76
N GLY A 174 3.58 -21.84 11.03
CA GLY A 174 3.83 -20.76 11.98
C GLY A 174 4.99 -19.84 11.56
N LEU A 175 6.10 -20.42 11.09
CA LEU A 175 7.24 -19.67 10.58
C LEU A 175 6.86 -18.85 9.34
N LEU A 176 6.09 -19.44 8.42
CA LEU A 176 5.61 -18.79 7.21
C LEU A 176 4.71 -17.59 7.55
N VAL A 177 3.80 -17.73 8.51
CA VAL A 177 2.97 -16.60 8.99
C VAL A 177 3.83 -15.45 9.53
N ILE A 178 4.86 -15.75 10.33
CA ILE A 178 5.79 -14.73 10.84
C ILE A 178 6.53 -14.06 9.68
N LEU A 179 7.03 -14.85 8.73
CA LEU A 179 7.73 -14.33 7.57
C LEU A 179 6.83 -13.42 6.71
N MET A 180 5.55 -13.78 6.57
CA MET A 180 4.55 -12.99 5.84
C MET A 180 4.19 -11.67 6.53
N SER A 181 4.54 -11.47 7.81
CA SER A 181 4.27 -10.21 8.51
C SER A 181 5.05 -9.03 7.92
N VAL A 182 6.28 -9.25 7.44
CA VAL A 182 7.10 -8.17 6.84
C VAL A 182 6.51 -7.75 5.49
N PRO A 183 6.24 -8.67 4.55
CA PRO A 183 5.61 -8.29 3.31
C PRO A 183 4.18 -7.73 3.55
N PHE A 184 3.42 -8.22 4.54
CA PHE A 184 2.13 -7.61 4.93
C PHE A 184 2.31 -6.14 5.33
N ALA A 185 3.30 -5.84 6.18
CA ALA A 185 3.58 -4.48 6.60
C ALA A 185 3.96 -3.60 5.40
N MET A 186 4.71 -4.14 4.45
CA MET A 186 5.15 -3.44 3.25
C MET A 186 4.01 -3.19 2.27
N PHE A 187 3.25 -4.21 1.87
CA PHE A 187 2.24 -4.10 0.80
C PHE A 187 0.90 -3.54 1.27
N TYR A 188 0.58 -3.63 2.57
CA TYR A 188 -0.69 -3.14 3.10
C TYR A 188 -0.52 -1.99 4.09
N LEU A 189 0.27 -2.18 5.15
CA LEU A 189 0.31 -1.21 6.25
C LEU A 189 1.03 0.08 5.88
N ALA A 190 2.11 -0.01 5.12
CA ALA A 190 2.88 1.12 4.64
C ALA A 190 2.04 2.06 3.75
N PRO A 191 1.41 1.61 2.65
CA PRO A 191 0.53 2.49 1.85
C PRO A 191 -0.72 2.95 2.61
N ARG A 192 -1.16 2.25 3.67
CA ARG A 192 -2.24 2.70 4.57
C ARG A 192 -1.81 3.81 5.55
N MET A 193 -0.53 4.18 5.64
CA MET A 193 -0.02 5.10 6.67
C MET A 193 -0.81 6.39 6.84
N LEU A 194 -1.28 7.01 5.76
CA LEU A 194 -2.07 8.25 5.80
C LEU A 194 -3.43 8.10 6.49
N PHE A 195 -3.96 6.88 6.58
CA PHE A 195 -5.13 6.57 7.40
C PHE A 195 -4.71 6.14 8.79
N LEU A 196 -3.64 5.33 8.87
CA LEU A 196 -3.12 4.79 10.14
C LEU A 196 -2.75 5.87 11.14
N ILE A 197 -2.20 6.98 10.66
CA ILE A 197 -1.85 8.12 11.51
C ILE A 197 -3.02 8.69 12.31
N GLU A 198 -4.24 8.56 11.82
CA GLU A 198 -5.44 9.05 12.50
C GLU A 198 -5.94 8.07 13.55
N ASP A 199 -5.72 6.77 13.34
CA ASP A 199 -6.40 5.71 14.06
C ASP A 199 -5.47 4.66 14.71
N PHE A 200 -4.15 4.85 14.70
CA PHE A 200 -3.17 3.88 15.24
C PHE A 200 -3.31 3.61 16.74
N ARG A 201 -3.89 4.55 17.51
CA ARG A 201 -4.12 4.38 18.95
C ARG A 201 -5.35 3.54 19.25
N CYS A 202 -6.21 3.30 18.26
CA CYS A 202 -7.44 2.55 18.43
C CYS A 202 -7.17 1.06 18.21
N TRP A 203 -7.40 0.23 19.24
CA TRP A 203 -7.22 -1.22 19.14
C TRP A 203 -8.09 -1.86 18.04
N ARG A 204 -9.27 -1.28 17.76
CA ARG A 204 -10.19 -1.77 16.72
C ARG A 204 -9.58 -1.65 15.32
N THR A 205 -8.78 -0.60 15.08
CA THR A 205 -8.04 -0.40 13.83
C THR A 205 -7.11 -1.57 13.56
N TRP A 206 -6.40 -2.04 14.58
CA TRP A 206 -5.48 -3.17 14.43
C TRP A 206 -6.23 -4.46 14.09
N LEU A 207 -7.41 -4.68 14.67
CA LEU A 207 -8.26 -5.80 14.25
C LEU A 207 -8.73 -5.68 12.81
N THR A 208 -9.18 -4.51 12.36
CA THR A 208 -9.62 -4.35 10.96
C THR A 208 -8.48 -4.49 9.97
N VAL A 209 -7.28 -4.02 10.33
CA VAL A 209 -6.04 -4.21 9.58
C VAL A 209 -5.67 -5.68 9.45
N LEU A 210 -5.77 -6.47 10.52
CA LEU A 210 -5.54 -7.92 10.49
C LEU A 210 -6.59 -8.64 9.63
N MET A 211 -7.86 -8.25 9.75
CA MET A 211 -8.95 -8.83 8.95
C MET A 211 -8.77 -8.56 7.46
N ALA A 212 -8.31 -7.36 7.07
CA ALA A 212 -8.20 -6.95 5.66
C ALA A 212 -7.36 -7.88 4.78
N MET A 213 -6.37 -8.56 5.37
CA MET A 213 -5.46 -9.47 4.66
C MET A 213 -5.74 -10.93 4.96
N THR A 214 -6.79 -11.25 5.73
CA THR A 214 -7.19 -12.64 5.98
C THR A 214 -7.50 -13.42 4.69
N PRO A 215 -8.16 -12.85 3.64
CA PRO A 215 -8.37 -13.57 2.38
C PRO A 215 -7.06 -13.97 1.70
N THR A 216 -6.07 -13.08 1.72
CA THR A 216 -4.74 -13.31 1.16
C THR A 216 -3.97 -14.37 1.96
N ALA A 217 -3.99 -14.27 3.29
CA ALA A 217 -3.39 -15.27 4.17
C ALA A 217 -4.03 -16.66 3.99
N TRP A 218 -5.36 -16.70 3.78
CA TRP A 218 -6.07 -17.94 3.48
C TRP A 218 -5.59 -18.58 2.17
N ARG A 219 -5.46 -17.80 1.09
CA ARG A 219 -4.91 -18.30 -0.19
C ARG A 219 -3.49 -18.84 -0.03
N LEU A 220 -2.63 -18.15 0.73
CA LEU A 220 -1.26 -18.63 1.01
C LEU A 220 -1.24 -20.01 1.69
N VAL A 221 -2.16 -20.25 2.63
CA VAL A 221 -2.21 -21.51 3.39
C VAL A 221 -2.84 -22.64 2.57
N MET A 222 -3.90 -22.35 1.83
CA MET A 222 -4.65 -23.37 1.09
C MET A 222 -4.00 -23.76 -0.25
N GLY A 223 -3.20 -22.86 -0.83
CA GLY A 223 -2.76 -22.98 -2.23
C GLY A 223 -3.93 -22.77 -3.18
#